data_AF-A0A929HV24-F1
#
_entry.id   AF-A0A929HV24-F1
#
_cell.length_a   1.000
_cell.length_b   1.000
_cell.length_c   1.000
_cell.angle_alpha   90.00
_cell.angle_beta   90.00
_cell.angle_gamma   90.00
#
_symmetry.space_group_name_H-M   'P 1'
#
loop_
_entity.id
_entity.type
_entity.pdbx_description
1 polymer ?
#
loop_
_entity_poly.entity_id
_entity_poly.type
_entity_poly.pdbx_seq_one_letter_code
_entity_poly.pdbx_strand_id
1 'polypeptide(L)'
;MRKMPTIFNRNYNPCRVFNMQHPDCDWVFNGEGVATRKWDGTCVMIENGEYFKRRTVKSKKQPPDDFILMDSNPITGKRFGWVPVTEDDKWHMEAYHANRPDGTYELVGPKVQGNAEDLKLHVLLNHRYYMVYSGILRTFDGIRDFMKDKDIEGIVFHHPDGRMAKIKKSDYGMERRPKR
;
A
#
# COMPACT_ATOMS: atom_id res chain seq x y z
N MET A 1 2.76 3.06 11.57
CA MET A 1 1.60 2.68 10.71
C MET A 1 1.36 1.18 10.85
N ARG A 2 0.24 0.71 11.41
CA ARG A 2 -0.01 -0.74 11.48
C ARG A 2 -0.30 -1.32 10.09
N LYS A 3 -0.13 -2.63 9.91
CA LYS A 3 -0.50 -3.28 8.65
C LYS A 3 -2.00 -3.06 8.37
N MET A 4 -2.30 -2.43 7.25
CA MET A 4 -3.69 -2.18 6.86
C MET A 4 -4.46 -3.47 6.58
N PRO A 5 -5.68 -3.63 7.15
CA PRO A 5 -6.57 -4.73 6.82
C PRO A 5 -7.09 -4.65 5.39
N THR A 6 -7.54 -5.80 4.87
CA THR A 6 -8.37 -5.85 3.67
C THR A 6 -9.82 -5.69 4.11
N ILE A 7 -10.62 -4.83 3.44
CA ILE A 7 -11.98 -4.48 3.87
C ILE A 7 -12.99 -5.64 3.88
N PHE A 8 -12.67 -6.73 3.17
CA PHE A 8 -13.45 -7.96 3.14
C PHE A 8 -12.62 -9.11 3.69
N ASN A 9 -13.29 -10.10 4.29
CA ASN A 9 -12.67 -11.35 4.69
C ASN A 9 -12.11 -12.09 3.47
N ARG A 10 -10.97 -12.75 3.63
CA ARG A 10 -10.28 -13.43 2.53
C ARG A 10 -9.83 -14.84 2.88
N ASN A 11 -9.87 -15.71 1.88
CA ASN A 11 -9.05 -16.91 1.86
C ASN A 11 -7.59 -16.52 1.52
N TYR A 12 -6.64 -17.29 2.04
CA TYR A 12 -5.22 -17.12 1.76
C TYR A 12 -4.70 -18.08 0.69
N ASN A 13 -5.48 -19.13 0.35
CA ASN A 13 -5.12 -20.09 -0.69
C ASN A 13 -6.37 -20.65 -1.42
N PRO A 14 -6.71 -20.16 -2.63
CA PRO A 14 -6.12 -19.00 -3.29
C PRO A 14 -6.44 -17.69 -2.56
N CYS A 15 -5.64 -16.64 -2.78
CA CYS A 15 -5.88 -15.32 -2.20
C CYS A 15 -7.10 -14.65 -2.86
N ARG A 16 -8.27 -14.77 -2.23
CA ARG A 16 -9.56 -14.24 -2.72
C ARG A 16 -10.40 -13.71 -1.58
N VAL A 17 -11.08 -12.59 -1.80
CA VAL A 17 -12.07 -12.05 -0.85
C VAL A 17 -13.45 -12.69 -1.04
N PHE A 18 -14.20 -12.74 0.06
CA PHE A 18 -15.61 -13.12 0.09
C PHE A 18 -16.48 -11.87 0.26
N ASN A 19 -17.76 -11.95 -0.10
CA ASN A 19 -18.74 -10.91 0.21
C ASN A 19 -19.11 -10.95 1.70
N MET A 20 -18.14 -10.67 2.56
CA MET A 20 -18.26 -10.60 4.01
C MET A 20 -17.31 -9.52 4.51
N GLN A 21 -17.86 -8.49 5.13
CA GLN A 21 -17.11 -7.33 5.61
C GLN A 21 -16.12 -7.77 6.70
N HIS A 22 -14.95 -7.15 6.72
CA HIS A 22 -14.01 -7.32 7.82
C HIS A 22 -14.49 -6.45 9.00
N PRO A 23 -14.68 -7.00 10.22
CA PRO A 23 -15.27 -6.27 11.35
C PRO A 23 -14.55 -4.93 11.68
N ASP A 24 -13.23 -4.91 11.63
CA ASP A 24 -12.45 -3.68 11.86
C ASP A 24 -12.61 -2.59 10.76
N CYS A 25 -13.39 -2.86 9.72
CA CYS A 25 -13.55 -2.01 8.54
C CYS A 25 -14.98 -1.46 8.35
N ASP A 26 -15.89 -1.61 9.31
CA ASP A 26 -17.28 -1.13 9.21
C ASP A 26 -17.39 0.35 8.80
N TRP A 27 -16.49 1.18 9.32
CA TRP A 27 -16.36 2.61 8.98
C TRP A 27 -16.18 2.87 7.47
N VAL A 28 -15.57 1.93 6.74
CA VAL A 28 -15.47 2.02 5.28
C VAL A 28 -16.88 1.95 4.69
N PHE A 29 -17.66 0.96 5.08
CA PHE A 29 -19.00 0.69 4.57
C PHE A 29 -20.01 1.77 4.96
N ASN A 30 -19.83 2.38 6.14
CA ASN A 30 -20.61 3.55 6.59
C ASN A 30 -20.27 4.86 5.86
N GLY A 31 -19.28 4.86 4.97
CA GLY A 31 -18.90 6.05 4.19
C GLY A 31 -17.94 7.01 4.89
N GLU A 32 -17.43 6.66 6.08
CA GLU A 32 -16.62 7.56 6.93
C GLU A 32 -15.22 7.83 6.37
N GLY A 33 -14.70 6.93 5.53
CA GLY A 33 -13.39 7.06 4.88
C GLY A 33 -13.36 7.83 3.57
N VAL A 34 -12.22 8.42 3.19
CA VAL A 34 -11.95 8.90 1.82
C VAL A 34 -11.28 7.79 1.01
N ALA A 35 -11.82 7.48 -0.16
CA ALA A 35 -11.24 6.48 -1.07
C ALA A 35 -10.17 7.12 -1.97
N THR A 36 -8.98 6.55 -1.99
CA THR A 36 -7.84 6.98 -2.82
C THR A 36 -7.28 5.80 -3.62
N ARG A 37 -6.52 6.10 -4.68
CA ARG A 37 -5.80 5.05 -5.40
C ARG A 37 -4.79 4.36 -4.49
N LYS A 38 -4.79 3.03 -4.52
CA LYS A 38 -3.64 2.25 -4.07
C LYS A 38 -2.62 2.19 -5.20
N TRP A 39 -1.45 2.76 -4.96
CA TRP A 39 -0.29 2.71 -5.86
C TRP A 39 0.49 1.40 -5.63
N ASP A 40 0.96 0.82 -6.74
CA ASP A 40 1.75 -0.40 -6.75
C ASP A 40 3.25 -0.08 -6.75
N GLY A 41 3.81 0.06 -5.56
CA GLY A 41 5.18 0.49 -5.38
C GLY A 41 5.87 -0.13 -4.16
N THR A 42 6.82 0.62 -3.61
CA THR A 42 7.42 0.33 -2.31
C THR A 42 7.19 1.50 -1.36
N CYS A 43 6.59 1.21 -0.21
CA CYS A 43 6.38 2.20 0.83
C CYS A 43 7.70 2.69 1.42
N VAL A 44 7.84 4.00 1.52
CA VAL A 44 8.95 4.71 2.15
C VAL A 44 8.42 5.70 3.20
N MET A 45 9.29 6.14 4.09
CA MET A 45 8.99 7.13 5.12
C MET A 45 10.08 8.17 5.17
N ILE A 46 9.67 9.42 5.41
CA ILE A 46 10.55 10.52 5.74
C ILE A 46 10.13 10.99 7.13
N GLU A 47 11.07 11.03 8.06
CA GLU A 47 10.83 11.42 9.45
C GLU A 47 12.04 12.19 9.96
N ASN A 48 11.83 13.42 10.42
CA ASN A 48 12.89 14.35 10.82
C ASN A 48 13.97 14.55 9.74
N GLY A 49 13.57 14.52 8.47
CA GLY A 49 14.49 14.62 7.32
C GLY A 49 15.29 13.35 7.00
N GLU A 50 15.15 12.28 7.79
CA GLU A 50 15.75 10.97 7.51
C GLU A 50 14.85 10.15 6.57
N TYR A 51 15.46 9.38 5.67
CA TYR A 51 14.75 8.65 4.62
C TYR A 51 14.86 7.14 4.80
N PHE A 52 13.70 6.47 4.90
CA PHE A 52 13.61 5.05 5.21
C PHE A 52 12.81 4.27 4.16
N LYS A 53 13.22 3.03 3.91
CA LYS A 53 12.49 2.06 3.07
C LYS A 53 11.80 1.00 3.93
N ARG A 54 10.60 0.59 3.53
CA ARG A 54 9.85 -0.48 4.21
C ARG A 54 10.58 -1.81 4.07
N ARG A 55 10.81 -2.51 5.18
CA ARG A 55 11.37 -3.88 5.18
C ARG A 55 10.42 -4.87 5.86
N THR A 56 10.25 -6.02 5.23
CA THR A 56 9.61 -7.19 5.85
C THR A 56 10.68 -8.23 6.16
N VAL A 57 10.77 -8.64 7.42
CA VAL A 57 11.66 -9.70 7.88
C VAL A 57 10.84 -10.97 8.06
N LYS A 58 11.21 -12.03 7.35
CA LYS A 58 10.53 -13.34 7.42
C LYS A 58 10.75 -13.98 8.79
N SER A 59 9.87 -14.90 9.16
CA SER A 59 10.03 -15.69 10.38
C SER A 59 11.40 -16.37 10.42
N LYS A 60 12.02 -16.41 11.61
CA LYS A 60 13.34 -16.99 11.88
C LYS A 60 14.52 -16.35 11.13
N LYS A 61 14.35 -15.22 10.45
CA LYS A 61 15.45 -14.44 9.88
C LYS A 61 15.83 -13.30 10.81
N GLN A 62 17.13 -13.06 10.97
CA GLN A 62 17.65 -11.92 11.70
C GLN A 62 17.33 -10.63 10.91
N PRO A 63 16.80 -9.59 11.58
CA PRO A 63 16.65 -8.30 10.93
C PRO A 63 18.03 -7.65 10.75
N PRO A 64 18.19 -6.73 9.78
CA PRO A 64 19.34 -5.83 9.75
C PRO A 64 19.52 -5.08 11.08
N ASP A 65 20.75 -4.67 11.40
CA ASP A 65 21.07 -4.01 12.68
C ASP A 65 20.34 -2.67 12.83
N ASP A 66 20.09 -1.97 11.73
CA ASP A 66 19.39 -0.70 11.62
C ASP A 66 17.86 -0.85 11.45
N PHE A 67 17.32 -2.05 11.66
CA PHE A 67 15.89 -2.32 11.51
C PHE A 67 15.06 -1.78 12.66
N ILE A 68 14.24 -0.78 12.37
CA ILE A 68 13.26 -0.21 13.28
C ILE A 68 11.97 -1.01 13.16
N LEU A 69 11.65 -1.81 14.17
CA LEU A 69 10.40 -2.59 14.21
C LEU A 69 9.19 -1.65 14.28
N MET A 70 8.22 -1.87 13.40
CA MET A 70 6.96 -1.12 13.39
C MET A 70 5.77 -2.00 13.78
N ASP A 71 5.73 -3.24 13.29
CA ASP A 71 4.62 -4.15 13.52
C ASP A 71 5.08 -5.61 13.37
N SER A 72 4.32 -6.55 13.93
CA SER A 72 4.59 -7.97 13.80
C SER A 72 3.30 -8.77 13.63
N ASN A 73 3.36 -9.84 12.85
CA ASN A 73 2.26 -10.76 12.67
C ASN A 73 2.54 -12.03 13.49
N PRO A 74 1.84 -12.26 14.61
CA PRO A 74 2.14 -13.37 15.52
C PRO A 74 1.89 -14.74 14.88
N ILE A 75 0.92 -14.84 13.97
CA ILE A 75 0.56 -16.09 13.28
C ILE A 75 1.68 -16.55 12.33
N THR A 76 2.23 -15.61 11.55
CA THR A 76 3.25 -15.92 10.52
C THR A 76 4.69 -15.70 11.01
N GLY A 77 4.87 -15.06 12.17
CA GLY A 77 6.17 -14.62 12.69
C GLY A 77 6.85 -13.54 11.84
N LYS A 78 6.14 -12.92 10.88
CA LYS A 78 6.70 -11.85 10.04
C LYS A 78 6.77 -10.55 10.83
N ARG A 79 7.89 -9.84 10.69
CA ARG A 79 8.10 -8.50 11.26
C ARG A 79 8.14 -7.47 10.13
N PHE A 80 7.53 -6.33 10.36
CA PHE A 80 7.46 -5.21 9.43
C PHE A 80 8.08 -3.99 10.09
N GLY A 81 8.89 -3.26 9.34
CA GLY A 81 9.63 -2.15 9.92
C GLY A 81 10.26 -1.27 8.86
N TRP A 82 11.20 -0.47 9.31
CA TRP A 82 11.94 0.48 8.51
C TRP A 82 13.42 0.18 8.58
N VAL A 83 14.13 0.46 7.51
CA VAL A 83 15.59 0.54 7.50
C VAL A 83 15.95 1.84 6.75
N PRO A 84 17.04 2.52 7.13
CA PRO A 84 17.57 3.65 6.38
C PRO A 84 17.75 3.31 4.90
N VAL A 85 17.49 4.32 4.05
CA VAL A 85 17.92 4.31 2.66
C VAL A 85 19.40 4.67 2.61
N THR A 86 20.19 3.88 1.89
CA THR A 86 21.63 4.13 1.71
C THR A 86 21.94 4.40 0.24
N GLU A 87 23.20 4.70 -0.07
CA GLU A 87 23.69 4.88 -1.44
C GLU A 87 23.48 3.64 -2.34
N ASP A 88 23.39 2.45 -1.76
CA ASP A 88 23.09 1.21 -2.48
C ASP A 88 21.64 1.14 -2.98
N ASP A 89 20.75 1.96 -2.41
CA ASP A 89 19.34 2.02 -2.80
C ASP A 89 19.12 2.98 -3.96
N LYS A 90 19.82 2.71 -5.07
CA LYS A 90 19.85 3.55 -6.27
C LYS A 90 18.50 4.16 -6.65
N TRP A 91 17.43 3.36 -6.71
CA TRP A 91 16.10 3.82 -7.13
C TRP A 91 15.36 4.66 -6.08
N HIS A 92 15.66 4.45 -4.79
CA HIS A 92 15.13 5.29 -3.73
C HIS A 92 15.81 6.66 -3.77
N MET A 93 17.14 6.67 -3.97
CA MET A 93 17.94 7.88 -4.09
C MET A 93 17.56 8.69 -5.34
N GLU A 94 17.35 8.03 -6.48
CA GLU A 94 16.92 8.67 -7.73
C GLU A 94 15.56 9.39 -7.58
N ALA A 95 14.63 8.82 -6.83
CA ALA A 95 13.30 9.41 -6.60
C ALA A 95 13.27 10.49 -5.51
N TYR A 96 14.33 10.59 -4.71
CA TYR A 96 14.36 11.48 -3.54
C TYR A 96 14.80 12.89 -3.94
N HIS A 97 14.04 13.88 -3.49
CA HIS A 97 14.39 15.29 -3.61
C HIS A 97 14.43 15.91 -2.22
N ALA A 98 15.41 16.78 -1.97
CA ALA A 98 15.59 17.46 -0.70
C ALA A 98 14.35 18.26 -0.28
N ASN A 99 14.22 18.52 1.03
CA ASN A 99 13.13 19.30 1.63
C ASN A 99 11.73 18.71 1.47
N ARG A 100 11.64 17.38 1.35
CA ARG A 100 10.35 16.71 1.37
C ARG A 100 9.75 16.77 2.78
N PRO A 101 8.45 17.07 2.94
CA PRO A 101 7.82 17.01 4.25
C PRO A 101 7.83 15.59 4.83
N ASP A 102 7.89 15.50 6.15
CA ASP A 102 7.73 14.24 6.86
C ASP A 102 6.40 13.56 6.50
N GLY A 103 6.46 12.24 6.41
CA GLY A 103 5.31 11.43 6.05
C GLY A 103 5.70 10.14 5.35
N THR A 104 4.68 9.43 4.87
CA THR A 104 4.87 8.19 4.10
C THR A 104 4.52 8.40 2.65
N TYR A 105 5.30 7.78 1.80
CA TYR A 105 5.18 7.86 0.35
C TYR A 105 5.25 6.48 -0.26
N GLU A 106 4.78 6.36 -1.49
CA GLU A 106 4.96 5.18 -2.32
C GLU A 106 6.04 5.52 -3.37
N LEU A 107 7.15 4.81 -3.33
CA LEU A 107 8.13 4.81 -4.42
C LEU A 107 7.57 3.99 -5.58
N VAL A 108 7.48 4.62 -6.74
CA VAL A 108 7.03 4.00 -8.00
C VAL A 108 7.99 4.38 -9.13
N GLY A 109 8.08 3.57 -10.18
CA GLY A 109 8.94 3.87 -11.31
C GLY A 109 9.39 2.65 -12.12
N PRO A 110 10.25 2.87 -13.13
CA PRO A 110 10.61 1.85 -14.12
C PRO A 110 11.28 0.60 -13.55
N LYS A 111 11.92 0.68 -12.38
CA LYS A 111 12.56 -0.46 -11.70
C LYS A 111 11.86 -0.89 -10.42
N VAL A 112 10.63 -0.45 -10.18
CA VAL A 112 9.86 -0.72 -8.96
C VAL A 112 8.57 -1.47 -9.31
N GLN A 113 8.33 -2.63 -8.68
CA GLN A 113 7.17 -3.50 -8.95
C GLN A 113 6.94 -3.76 -10.45
N GLY A 114 8.03 -3.97 -11.19
CA GLY A 114 8.01 -4.16 -12.64
C GLY A 114 7.50 -2.96 -13.45
N ASN A 115 7.44 -1.76 -12.87
CA ASN A 115 6.82 -0.53 -13.41
C ASN A 115 5.29 -0.57 -13.51
N ALA A 116 4.60 -1.07 -12.48
CA ALA A 116 3.13 -1.22 -12.49
C ALA A 116 2.36 0.08 -12.73
N GLU A 117 3.00 1.22 -12.50
CA GLU A 117 2.42 2.55 -12.71
C GLU A 117 2.81 3.20 -14.05
N ASP A 118 3.54 2.48 -14.91
CA ASP A 118 3.95 2.89 -16.26
C ASP A 118 4.58 4.31 -16.30
N LEU A 119 5.56 4.52 -15.43
CA LEU A 119 6.26 5.80 -15.33
C LEU A 119 7.63 5.74 -16.01
N LYS A 120 8.06 6.89 -16.53
CA LYS A 120 9.38 7.05 -17.16
C LYS A 120 10.50 7.29 -16.13
N LEU A 121 10.14 7.78 -14.95
CA LEU A 121 11.07 8.16 -13.89
C LEU A 121 10.66 7.53 -12.56
N HIS A 122 11.61 7.37 -11.65
CA HIS A 122 11.31 7.02 -10.27
C HIS A 122 10.81 8.25 -9.53
N VAL A 123 9.66 8.12 -8.86
CA VAL A 123 9.05 9.21 -8.11
C VAL A 123 8.48 8.69 -6.80
N LEU A 124 8.39 9.59 -5.82
CA LEU A 124 7.72 9.33 -4.56
C LEU A 124 6.33 9.96 -4.58
N LEU A 125 5.27 9.18 -4.45
CA LEU A 125 3.90 9.69 -4.40
C LEU A 125 3.43 9.74 -2.95
N ASN A 126 2.88 10.87 -2.51
CA ASN A 126 2.41 11.00 -1.12
C ASN A 126 1.14 10.16 -0.94
N HIS A 127 1.07 9.32 0.09
CA HIS A 127 -0.11 8.48 0.31
C HIS A 127 -1.41 9.26 0.52
N ARG A 128 -1.35 10.54 0.95
CA ARG A 128 -2.53 11.32 1.34
C ARG A 128 -3.19 12.11 0.21
N TYR A 129 -2.49 12.39 -0.88
CA TYR A 129 -2.90 13.46 -1.81
C TYR A 129 -3.10 13.04 -3.26
N TYR A 130 -2.81 11.79 -3.62
CA TYR A 130 -2.84 11.37 -5.02
C TYR A 130 -4.12 10.58 -5.33
N MET A 131 -5.05 11.27 -5.99
CA MET A 131 -6.25 10.74 -6.66
C MET A 131 -7.33 10.18 -5.73
N VAL A 132 -8.26 11.06 -5.37
CA VAL A 132 -9.48 10.75 -4.61
C VAL A 132 -10.58 10.25 -5.56
N TYR A 133 -11.29 9.21 -5.15
CA TYR A 133 -12.44 8.69 -5.86
C TYR A 133 -13.73 9.02 -5.12
N SER A 134 -14.69 9.61 -5.81
CA SER A 134 -16.06 9.84 -5.34
C SER A 134 -17.04 8.85 -5.98
N GLY A 135 -18.23 8.71 -5.41
CA GLY A 135 -19.32 7.91 -5.99
C GLY A 135 -19.09 6.39 -6.03
N ILE A 136 -18.09 5.86 -5.32
CA ILE A 136 -17.90 4.41 -5.21
C ILE A 136 -19.01 3.83 -4.33
N LEU A 137 -19.80 2.92 -4.88
CA LEU A 137 -20.70 2.07 -4.10
C LEU A 137 -19.86 1.11 -3.26
N ARG A 138 -19.91 1.25 -1.93
CA ARG A 138 -19.09 0.48 -1.00
C ARG A 138 -19.69 -0.88 -0.67
N THR A 139 -20.17 -1.57 -1.70
CA THR A 139 -20.60 -2.97 -1.62
C THR A 139 -19.54 -3.86 -2.27
N PHE A 140 -19.62 -5.17 -2.07
CA PHE A 140 -18.68 -6.10 -2.69
C PHE A 140 -18.66 -5.97 -4.22
N ASP A 141 -19.85 -5.96 -4.85
CA ASP A 141 -20.00 -5.81 -6.29
C ASP A 141 -19.69 -4.39 -6.76
N GLY A 142 -20.12 -3.36 -6.02
CA GLY A 142 -19.87 -1.97 -6.38
C GLY A 142 -18.37 -1.63 -6.44
N ILE A 143 -17.58 -2.14 -5.48
CA ILE A 143 -16.13 -1.97 -5.47
C ILE A 143 -15.46 -2.79 -6.58
N ARG A 144 -15.90 -4.02 -6.81
CA ARG A 144 -15.41 -4.87 -7.91
C ARG A 144 -15.61 -4.17 -9.25
N ASP A 145 -16.83 -3.75 -9.52
CA ASP A 145 -17.23 -3.16 -10.79
C ASP A 145 -16.52 -1.81 -11.00
N PHE A 146 -16.35 -1.01 -9.95
CA PHE A 146 -15.56 0.21 -10.02
C PHE A 146 -14.10 -0.04 -10.45
N MET A 147 -13.46 -1.11 -9.95
CA MET A 147 -12.06 -1.40 -10.26
C MET A 147 -11.87 -2.15 -11.59
N LYS A 148 -12.93 -2.75 -12.15
CA LYS A 148 -12.86 -3.63 -13.33
C LYS A 148 -12.10 -2.99 -14.50
N ASP A 149 -12.51 -1.79 -14.91
CA ASP A 149 -11.98 -1.11 -16.10
C ASP A 149 -10.77 -0.21 -15.83
N LYS A 150 -10.38 -0.08 -14.55
CA LYS A 150 -9.26 0.75 -14.11
C LYS A 150 -7.96 -0.05 -14.07
N ASP A 151 -6.89 0.53 -14.60
CA ASP A 151 -5.55 -0.02 -14.40
C ASP A 151 -4.92 0.59 -13.13
N ILE A 152 -5.26 -0.02 -11.99
CA ILE A 152 -4.80 0.36 -10.64
C ILE A 152 -4.55 -0.93 -9.83
N GLU A 153 -3.72 -0.87 -8.79
CA GLU A 153 -3.57 -2.02 -7.88
C GLU A 153 -4.86 -2.26 -7.09
N GLY A 154 -5.48 -1.17 -6.65
CA GLY A 154 -6.62 -1.20 -5.75
C GLY A 154 -6.99 0.17 -5.21
N ILE A 155 -7.70 0.15 -4.08
CA ILE A 155 -8.18 1.32 -3.36
C ILE A 155 -7.68 1.26 -1.92
N VAL A 156 -7.28 2.41 -1.40
CA VAL A 156 -7.10 2.63 0.04
C VAL A 156 -8.21 3.54 0.53
N PHE A 157 -8.81 3.20 1.67
CA PHE A 157 -9.72 4.06 2.39
C PHE A 157 -8.96 4.69 3.56
N HIS A 158 -9.11 6.00 3.75
CA HIS A 158 -8.48 6.76 4.82
C HIS A 158 -9.56 7.37 5.71
N HIS A 159 -9.61 6.97 6.98
CA HIS A 159 -10.49 7.61 7.95
C HIS A 159 -9.80 8.87 8.54
N PRO A 160 -10.54 9.94 8.87
CA PRO A 160 -9.98 11.15 9.50
C PRO A 160 -9.19 10.90 10.80
N ASP A 161 -9.53 9.86 11.57
CA ASP A 161 -8.82 9.43 12.78
C ASP A 161 -7.49 8.68 12.53
N GLY A 162 -7.10 8.47 11.27
CA GLY A 162 -5.88 7.79 10.88
C GLY A 162 -6.01 6.29 10.62
N ARG A 163 -7.18 5.67 10.84
CA ARG A 163 -7.45 4.30 10.37
C ARG A 163 -7.33 4.23 8.84
N MET A 164 -6.83 3.12 8.35
CA MET A 164 -6.73 2.85 6.92
C MET A 164 -7.08 1.40 6.63
N ALA A 165 -7.77 1.15 5.53
CA ALA A 165 -8.08 -0.20 5.03
C ALA A 165 -7.96 -0.22 3.51
N LYS A 166 -7.79 -1.41 2.92
CA LYS A 166 -7.58 -1.53 1.46
C LYS A 166 -8.34 -2.66 0.81
N ILE A 167 -8.38 -2.61 -0.51
CA ILE A 167 -8.81 -3.72 -1.37
C ILE A 167 -8.03 -3.67 -2.67
N LYS A 168 -7.62 -4.82 -3.21
CA LYS A 168 -6.86 -4.92 -4.46
C LYS A 168 -7.64 -5.61 -5.56
N LYS A 169 -7.33 -5.33 -6.83
CA LYS A 169 -7.87 -6.08 -7.99
C LYS A 169 -7.60 -7.58 -7.86
N SER A 170 -6.39 -7.93 -7.44
CA SER A 170 -5.99 -9.33 -7.21
C SER A 170 -6.87 -10.05 -6.18
N ASP A 171 -7.41 -9.33 -5.20
CA ASP A 171 -8.27 -9.90 -4.17
C ASP A 171 -9.60 -10.41 -4.76
N TYR A 172 -10.07 -9.79 -5.87
CA TYR A 172 -11.20 -10.25 -6.67
C TYR A 172 -10.81 -11.22 -7.79
N GLY A 173 -9.52 -11.51 -7.96
CA GLY A 173 -9.02 -12.27 -9.10
C GLY A 173 -9.00 -11.53 -10.43
N MET A 174 -9.07 -10.21 -10.38
CA MET A 174 -8.84 -9.36 -11.54
C MET A 174 -7.36 -9.02 -11.66
N GLU A 175 -6.91 -8.87 -12.89
CA GLU A 175 -5.55 -8.46 -13.20
C GLU A 175 -5.49 -7.00 -13.66
N ARG A 176 -4.29 -6.44 -13.56
CA ARG A 176 -3.94 -5.18 -14.22
C ARG A 176 -3.75 -5.42 -15.71
N ARG A 177 -3.75 -4.34 -16.50
CA ARG A 177 -3.49 -4.47 -17.93
C ARG A 177 -2.07 -5.03 -18.14
N PRO A 178 -1.86 -5.98 -19.05
CA PRO A 178 -0.52 -6.38 -19.44
C PRO A 178 0.26 -5.15 -19.93
N LYS A 179 1.53 -5.06 -19.56
CA LYS A 179 2.39 -4.01 -20.06
C LYS A 179 2.76 -4.33 -21.50
N ARG A 180 2.73 -3.31 -22.35
CA ARG A 180 3.18 -3.39 -23.74
C ARG A 180 4.69 -3.29 -23.81
#